data_AF-A0A0F8W1D9-F1
#
_entry.id   AF-A0A0F8W1D9-F1
#
_cell.length_a   1.000
_cell.length_b   1.000
_cell.length_c   1.000
_cell.angle_alpha   90.00
_cell.angle_beta   90.00
_cell.angle_gamma   90.00
#
_symmetry.space_group_name_H-M   'P 1'
#
loop_
_entity.id
_entity.type
_entity.pdbx_description
1 polymer ?
#
loop_
_entity_poly.entity_id
_entity_poly.type
_entity_poly.pdbx_seq_one_letter_code
_entity_poly.pdbx_strand_id
1 'polypeptide(L)'
;MKIERLTPDQQSNLAEFRKECFRLGSQTKPCDRGQVESAISEMYEMIERDVPRFIWCDSPATCSLMVAFLRKANQEELGDSLRGSLGGSLRDSLGGSLGGSLRGSLRGSLG
;
A
#
# COMPACT_ATOMS: atom_id res chain seq x y z
N MET A 1 8.30 -17.43 28.59
CA MET A 1 9.57 -17.84 29.26
C MET A 1 10.72 -17.09 28.58
N LYS A 2 11.60 -16.44 29.34
CA LYS A 2 12.71 -15.66 28.78
C LYS A 2 13.93 -16.59 28.58
N ILE A 3 14.52 -16.57 27.38
CA ILE A 3 15.76 -17.29 27.07
C ILE A 3 16.93 -16.33 27.27
N GLU A 4 17.89 -16.68 28.13
CA GLU A 4 19.08 -15.85 28.39
C GLU A 4 20.32 -16.31 27.60
N ARG A 5 20.33 -17.57 27.16
CA ARG A 5 21.37 -18.16 26.31
C ARG A 5 20.77 -19.22 25.40
N LEU A 6 21.32 -19.32 24.19
CA LEU A 6 20.98 -20.38 23.25
C LEU A 6 21.61 -21.71 23.70
N THR A 7 20.90 -22.82 23.47
CA THR A 7 21.49 -24.15 23.62
C THR A 7 22.51 -24.42 22.50
N PRO A 8 23.43 -25.38 22.67
CA PRO A 8 24.36 -25.78 21.61
C PRO A 8 23.66 -26.14 20.30
N ASP A 9 22.54 -26.87 20.38
CA ASP A 9 21.74 -27.26 19.21
C ASP A 9 21.07 -26.05 18.53
N GLN A 10 20.60 -25.06 19.31
CA GLN A 10 20.06 -23.82 18.75
C GLN A 10 21.16 -22.99 18.07
N GLN A 11 22.37 -22.97 18.64
CA GLN A 11 23.52 -22.28 18.03
C GLN A 11 23.94 -22.93 16.72
N SER A 12 23.97 -24.26 16.62
CA SER A 12 24.30 -24.94 15.35
C SER A 12 23.30 -24.64 14.25
N ASN A 13 22.03 -24.42 14.60
CA ASN A 13 20.95 -24.14 13.65
C ASN A 13 20.95 -22.69 13.14
N LEU A 14 21.71 -21.76 13.75
CA LEU A 14 21.74 -20.35 13.33
C LEU A 14 22.11 -20.16 11.86
N ALA A 15 23.06 -20.97 11.36
CA ALA A 15 23.48 -20.89 9.96
C ALA A 15 22.34 -21.28 9.00
N GLU A 16 21.53 -22.27 9.38
CA GLU A 16 20.38 -22.72 8.60
C GLU A 16 19.24 -21.69 8.65
N PHE A 17 18.88 -21.21 9.85
CA PHE A 17 17.89 -20.14 9.99
C PHE A 17 18.28 -18.89 9.22
N ARG A 18 19.56 -18.49 9.25
CA ARG A 18 20.04 -17.37 8.46
C ARG A 18 19.81 -17.58 6.97
N LYS A 19 20.13 -18.76 6.44
CA LYS A 19 19.91 -19.08 5.02
C LYS A 19 18.44 -19.02 4.67
N GLU A 20 17.58 -19.55 5.54
CA GLU A 20 16.14 -19.55 5.33
C GLU A 20 15.55 -18.14 5.36
N CYS A 21 15.88 -17.34 6.38
CA CYS A 21 15.48 -15.94 6.45
C CYS A 21 15.97 -15.15 5.23
N PHE A 22 17.22 -15.38 4.80
CA PHE A 22 17.75 -14.73 3.60
C PHE A 22 16.98 -15.15 2.34
N ARG A 23 16.71 -16.44 2.16
CA ARG A 23 15.93 -16.97 1.03
C ARG A 23 14.54 -16.35 0.96
N LEU A 24 13.86 -16.23 2.10
CA LEU A 24 12.54 -15.61 2.18
C LEU A 24 12.59 -14.10 1.94
N GLY A 25 13.53 -13.40 2.58
CA GLY A 25 13.64 -11.94 2.51
C GLY A 25 14.19 -11.40 1.19
N SER A 26 14.97 -12.21 0.44
CA SER A 26 15.50 -11.84 -0.88
C SER A 26 14.53 -12.15 -2.04
N GLN A 27 13.35 -12.69 -1.73
CA GLN A 27 12.38 -13.11 -2.74
C GLN A 27 11.63 -11.91 -3.32
N THR A 28 11.63 -11.78 -4.65
CA THR A 28 10.99 -10.67 -5.38
C THR A 28 9.73 -11.08 -6.13
N LYS A 29 9.17 -12.26 -5.81
CA LYS A 29 7.92 -12.73 -6.41
C LYS A 29 6.77 -11.78 -6.07
N PRO A 30 5.75 -11.65 -6.93
CA PRO A 30 4.56 -10.86 -6.62
C PRO A 30 3.98 -11.23 -5.26
N CYS A 31 3.60 -10.21 -4.50
CA CYS A 31 3.02 -10.37 -3.17
C CYS A 31 1.61 -10.95 -3.28
N ASP A 32 1.31 -11.97 -2.46
CA ASP A 32 -0.05 -12.44 -2.26
C ASP A 32 -0.75 -11.53 -1.26
N ARG A 33 -1.58 -10.62 -1.78
CA ARG A 33 -2.29 -9.62 -0.98
C ARG A 33 -3.23 -10.28 0.03
N GLY A 34 -3.93 -11.35 -0.35
CA GLY A 34 -4.88 -12.03 0.53
C GLY A 34 -4.19 -12.72 1.70
N GLN A 35 -3.07 -13.39 1.44
CA GLN A 35 -2.25 -13.98 2.50
C GLN A 35 -1.71 -12.92 3.47
N VAL A 36 -1.25 -11.77 2.96
CA VAL A 36 -0.75 -10.67 3.80
C VAL A 36 -1.86 -10.07 4.66
N GLU A 37 -3.04 -9.83 4.08
CA GLU A 37 -4.19 -9.30 4.83
C GLU A 37 -4.64 -10.25 5.93
N SER A 38 -4.74 -11.56 5.67
CA SER A 38 -5.07 -12.57 6.69
C SER A 38 -4.05 -12.57 7.82
N ALA A 39 -2.76 -12.66 7.49
CA ALA A 39 -1.70 -12.73 8.48
C ALA A 39 -1.65 -11.48 9.37
N ILE A 40 -1.81 -10.29 8.78
CA ILE A 40 -1.85 -9.04 9.56
C ILE A 40 -3.12 -8.98 10.41
N SER A 41 -4.27 -9.42 9.90
CA SER A 41 -5.52 -9.43 10.66
C SER A 41 -5.41 -10.33 11.89
N GLU A 42 -4.90 -11.56 11.72
CA GLU A 42 -4.64 -12.50 12.82
C GLU A 42 -3.68 -11.90 13.86
N MET A 43 -2.63 -11.19 13.42
CA MET A 43 -1.72 -10.49 14.33
C MET A 43 -2.41 -9.42 15.17
N TYR A 44 -3.35 -8.66 14.59
CA TYR A 44 -4.11 -7.62 15.30
C TYR A 44 -5.14 -8.23 16.25
N GLU A 45 -5.80 -9.32 15.85
CA GLU A 45 -6.71 -10.07 16.72
C GLU A 45 -5.98 -10.63 17.95
N MET A 46 -4.77 -11.18 17.77
CA MET A 46 -3.94 -11.70 18.88
C MET A 46 -3.58 -10.64 19.92
N ILE A 47 -3.54 -9.36 19.55
CA ILE A 47 -3.24 -8.25 20.46
C ILE A 47 -4.52 -7.47 20.85
N GLU A 48 -5.70 -8.03 20.59
CA GLU A 48 -7.01 -7.45 20.92
C GLU A 48 -7.18 -6.03 20.33
N ARG A 49 -6.78 -5.84 19.08
CA ARG A 49 -6.94 -4.58 18.34
C ARG A 49 -7.83 -4.75 17.12
N ASP A 50 -8.49 -3.66 16.74
CA ASP A 50 -9.25 -3.59 15.51
C ASP A 50 -8.35 -3.86 14.30
N VAL A 51 -8.84 -4.72 13.41
CA VAL A 51 -8.14 -5.04 12.16
C VAL A 51 -7.98 -3.77 11.32
N PRO A 52 -6.75 -3.47 10.83
CA PRO A 52 -6.51 -2.26 10.05
C PRO A 52 -7.20 -2.34 8.68
N ARG A 53 -7.45 -1.16 8.08
CA ARG A 53 -7.83 -1.08 6.67
C ARG A 53 -6.60 -1.23 5.79
N PHE A 54 -6.69 -2.09 4.79
CA PHE A 54 -5.62 -2.33 3.82
C PHE A 54 -5.79 -1.44 2.59
N ILE A 55 -4.72 -0.73 2.21
CA ILE A 55 -4.68 0.11 1.02
C ILE A 55 -3.44 -0.27 0.22
N TRP A 56 -3.66 -0.87 -0.95
CA TRP A 56 -2.60 -1.23 -1.89
C TRP A 56 -2.41 -0.14 -2.93
N CYS A 57 -1.15 0.19 -3.22
CA CYS A 57 -0.78 1.13 -4.27
C CYS A 57 0.13 0.44 -5.28
N ASP A 58 0.08 0.87 -6.53
CA ASP A 58 0.84 0.25 -7.62
C ASP A 58 2.30 0.73 -7.71
N SER A 59 2.66 1.78 -6.95
CA SER A 59 4.03 2.31 -6.90
C SER A 59 4.35 3.04 -5.58
N PRO A 60 5.64 3.21 -5.24
CA PRO A 60 6.05 4.03 -4.11
C PRO A 60 5.55 5.48 -4.19
N ALA A 61 5.52 6.08 -5.39
CA ALA A 61 5.02 7.44 -5.58
C ALA A 61 3.53 7.55 -5.23
N THR A 62 2.72 6.59 -5.69
CA THR A 62 1.30 6.52 -5.32
C THR A 62 1.09 6.27 -3.82
N CYS A 63 1.96 5.49 -3.16
CA CYS A 63 1.94 5.37 -1.70
C CYS A 63 2.18 6.72 -1.02
N SER A 64 3.19 7.49 -1.44
CA SER A 64 3.49 8.81 -0.87
C SER A 64 2.30 9.77 -1.00
N LEU A 65 1.65 9.78 -2.17
CA LEU A 65 0.46 10.59 -2.41
C LEU A 65 -0.72 10.15 -1.53
N MET A 66 -0.97 8.84 -1.41
CA MET A 66 -2.02 8.30 -0.55
C MET A 66 -1.79 8.67 0.92
N VAL A 67 -0.56 8.56 1.43
CA VAL A 67 -0.22 8.96 2.80
C VAL A 67 -0.47 10.46 3.01
N ALA A 68 -0.06 11.30 2.06
CA ALA A 68 -0.32 12.74 2.12
C ALA A 68 -1.83 13.06 2.10
N PHE A 69 -2.59 12.33 1.28
CA PHE A 69 -4.04 12.46 1.18
C PHE A 69 -4.74 12.08 2.49
N LEU A 70 -4.46 10.90 3.05
CA LEU A 70 -5.07 10.42 4.30
C LEU A 70 -4.75 11.33 5.49
N ARG A 71 -3.53 11.88 5.55
CA ARG A 71 -3.15 12.86 6.57
C ARG A 71 -3.97 14.13 6.51
N LYS A 72 -4.31 14.61 5.30
CA LYS A 72 -5.20 15.76 5.14
C LYS A 72 -6.65 15.40 5.44
N ALA A 73 -7.12 14.24 4.99
CA ALA A 73 -8.50 13.80 5.20
C ALA A 73 -8.87 13.56 6.68
N ASN A 74 -7.89 13.21 7.52
CA ASN A 74 -8.07 13.04 8.97
C ASN A 74 -8.14 14.36 9.76
N GLN A 75 -8.06 15.54 9.13
CA GLN A 75 -8.40 16.81 9.77
C GLN A 75 -9.89 17.09 9.51
N GLU A 76 -10.69 17.14 10.58
CA GLU A 76 -12.17 17.04 10.63
C GLU A 76 -13.01 18.00 9.75
N GLU A 77 -12.44 18.92 8.97
CA GLU A 77 -13.18 19.91 8.17
C GLU A 77 -13.44 19.53 6.69
N LEU A 78 -13.12 18.31 6.28
CA LEU A 78 -12.91 18.00 4.86
C LEU A 78 -14.00 17.19 4.15
N GLY A 79 -15.11 16.80 4.81
CA GLY A 79 -16.19 16.03 4.13
C GLY A 79 -16.80 16.75 2.92
N ASP A 80 -17.22 18.00 3.10
CA ASP A 80 -17.85 18.80 2.05
C ASP A 80 -16.83 19.48 1.13
N SER A 81 -15.69 19.91 1.67
CA SER A 81 -14.64 20.55 0.88
C SER A 81 -13.87 19.55 0.01
N LEU A 82 -13.71 18.27 0.40
CA LEU A 82 -13.17 17.23 -0.47
C LEU A 82 -14.09 16.94 -1.66
N ARG A 83 -15.42 16.87 -1.46
CA ARG A 83 -16.35 16.61 -2.57
C ARG A 83 -16.36 17.74 -3.59
N GLY A 84 -16.33 18.99 -3.12
CA GLY A 84 -16.28 20.18 -3.97
C GLY A 84 -14.93 20.36 -4.68
N SER A 85 -13.82 20.32 -3.92
CA SER A 85 -12.50 20.59 -4.48
C SER A 85 -11.94 19.42 -5.29
N LEU A 86 -12.14 18.15 -4.90
CA LEU A 86 -11.71 17.00 -5.70
C LEU A 86 -12.62 16.78 -6.91
N GLY A 87 -13.94 16.96 -6.76
CA GLY A 87 -14.89 16.82 -7.86
C GLY A 87 -14.60 17.83 -8.98
N GLY A 88 -14.31 19.08 -8.63
CA GLY A 88 -13.89 20.11 -9.59
C GLY A 88 -12.50 19.83 -10.15
N SER A 89 -11.49 19.69 -9.29
CA SER A 89 -10.09 19.64 -9.74
C SER A 89 -9.76 18.38 -10.54
N LEU A 90 -10.31 17.22 -10.18
CA LEU A 90 -10.14 15.99 -10.94
C LEU A 90 -10.94 16.03 -12.25
N ARG A 91 -12.16 16.58 -12.26
CA ARG A 91 -12.96 16.71 -13.50
C ARG A 91 -12.31 17.68 -14.48
N ASP A 92 -11.76 18.79 -13.98
CA ASP A 92 -11.11 19.80 -14.81
C ASP A 92 -9.74 19.30 -15.30
N SER A 93 -8.95 18.68 -14.43
CA SER A 93 -7.62 18.16 -14.79
C SER A 93 -7.73 16.93 -15.70
N LEU A 94 -8.53 15.92 -15.33
CA LEU A 94 -8.70 14.73 -16.16
C LEU A 94 -9.56 15.01 -17.39
N GLY A 95 -10.64 15.80 -17.27
CA GLY A 95 -11.49 16.16 -18.41
C GLY A 95 -10.79 17.07 -19.41
N GLY A 96 -9.98 18.03 -18.93
CA GLY A 96 -9.17 18.90 -19.78
C GLY A 96 -8.05 18.13 -20.49
N SER A 97 -7.27 17.35 -19.74
CA SER A 97 -6.16 16.59 -20.33
C SER A 97 -6.63 15.42 -21.19
N LEU A 98 -7.51 14.54 -20.69
CA LEU A 98 -7.97 13.38 -21.46
C LEU A 98 -8.92 13.80 -22.57
N GLY A 99 -9.84 14.74 -22.33
CA GLY A 99 -10.78 15.22 -23.34
C GLY A 99 -10.08 16.00 -24.46
N GLY A 100 -9.09 16.83 -24.12
CA GLY A 100 -8.26 17.55 -25.09
C GLY A 100 -7.41 16.60 -25.93
N SER A 101 -6.73 15.64 -25.29
CA SER A 101 -5.94 14.62 -25.99
C SER A 101 -6.80 13.74 -26.89
N LEU A 102 -7.95 13.24 -26.41
CA LEU A 102 -8.85 12.39 -27.20
C LEU A 102 -9.47 13.16 -28.39
N ARG A 103 -9.92 14.41 -28.21
CA ARG A 103 -10.41 15.24 -29.33
C ARG A 103 -9.32 15.53 -30.35
N GLY A 104 -8.11 15.86 -29.90
CA GLY A 104 -6.97 16.12 -30.76
C GLY A 104 -6.61 14.90 -31.61
N SER A 105 -6.52 13.73 -30.97
CA SER A 105 -6.23 12.46 -31.65
C SER A 105 -7.33 12.04 -32.63
N LEU A 106 -8.61 12.18 -32.26
CA LEU A 106 -9.73 11.84 -33.15
C LEU A 106 -9.81 12.80 -34.35
N ARG A 107 -9.61 14.10 -34.16
CA ARG A 107 -9.63 15.08 -35.25
C ARG A 107 -8.45 14.92 -36.21
N GLY A 108 -7.28 14.54 -35.69
CA GLY A 108 -6.11 14.23 -36.51
C GLY A 108 -6.17 12.88 -37.23
N SER A 109 -7.10 12.00 -36.85
CA SER A 109 -7.28 10.68 -37.50
C SER A 109 -8.45 10.65 -38.49
N LEU A 110 -9.38 11.60 -38.41
CA LEU A 110 -10.59 11.71 -39.25
C LEU A 110 -10.54 12.87 -40.26
N GLY A 111 -9.45 13.63 -40.30
CA GLY A 111 -9.15 14.63 -41.33
C GLY A 111 -7.90 14.22 -42.09
#